data_AF-A0A921INH7-F1
#
_entry.id   AF-A0A921INH7-F1
#
_cell.length_a   1.000
_cell.length_b   1.000
_cell.length_c   1.000
_cell.angle_alpha   90.00
_cell.angle_beta   90.00
_cell.angle_gamma   90.00
#
_symmetry.space_group_name_H-M   'P 1'
#
loop_
_entity.id
_entity.type
_entity.pdbx_description
1 polymer ?
#
loop_
_entity_poly.entity_id
_entity_poly.type
_entity_poly.pdbx_seq_one_letter_code
_entity_poly.pdbx_strand_id
1 'polypeptide(L)'
;MSIKMICSDLDGTLLQYGRKELEPEVFSLIEGLAAQGILFCPASGRQYTSLRALFAPVAERCAFLCENGGVLYKDETCIGKTPMPRQLAEEIARDMWERSDGQG
;
A
#
# COMPACT_ATOMS: atom_id res chain seq x y z
N MET A 1 19.61 14.74 13.84
CA MET A 1 18.80 13.53 13.57
C MET A 1 18.97 13.15 12.12
N SER A 2 19.12 11.86 11.79
CA SER A 2 19.10 11.38 10.39
C SER A 2 17.75 10.72 10.13
N ILE A 3 17.16 11.00 8.97
CA ILE A 3 15.97 10.29 8.47
C ILE A 3 16.38 8.83 8.24
N LYS A 4 15.49 7.89 8.61
CA LYS A 4 15.68 6.44 8.43
C LYS A 4 14.62 5.79 7.54
N MET A 5 13.49 6.46 7.38
CA MET A 5 12.38 5.97 6.59
C MET A 5 11.55 7.13 6.07
N ILE A 6 10.99 6.98 4.88
CA ILE A 6 10.04 7.89 4.26
C ILE A 6 8.80 7.09 3.88
N CYS A 7 7.65 7.48 4.43
CA CYS A 7 6.36 6.95 4.03
C CYS A 7 5.64 7.99 3.18
N SER A 8 5.15 7.60 2.01
CA SER A 8 4.41 8.50 1.12
C SER A 8 3.08 7.88 0.76
N ASP A 9 2.03 8.70 0.80
CA ASP A 9 0.80 8.39 0.10
C ASP A 9 1.06 8.30 -1.42
N LEU A 10 0.17 7.62 -2.13
CA LEU A 10 0.28 7.35 -3.56
C LEU A 10 -0.70 8.16 -4.40
N ASP A 11 -2.00 7.84 -4.31
CA ASP A 11 -3.02 8.31 -5.24
C ASP A 11 -3.34 9.79 -4.98
N GLY A 12 -2.97 10.66 -5.93
CA GLY A 12 -3.09 12.11 -5.77
C GLY A 12 -1.90 12.77 -5.05
N THR A 13 -0.89 11.98 -4.65
CA THR A 13 0.36 12.45 -4.04
C THR A 13 1.55 12.16 -4.95
N LEU A 14 2.00 10.91 -5.02
CA LEU A 14 3.13 10.48 -5.84
C LEU A 14 2.68 10.05 -7.24
N LEU A 15 1.48 9.49 -7.34
CA LEU A 15 0.82 9.18 -8.60
C LEU A 15 -0.16 10.31 -8.92
N GLN A 16 0.13 11.08 -9.97
CA GLN A 16 -0.72 12.19 -10.37
C GLN A 16 -2.09 11.70 -10.89
N TYR A 17 -3.13 12.50 -10.65
CA TYR A 17 -4.50 12.19 -11.07
C TYR A 17 -4.59 11.79 -12.55
N GLY A 18 -5.23 10.65 -12.80
CA GLY A 18 -5.44 10.12 -14.15
C GLY A 18 -4.25 9.34 -14.74
N ARG A 19 -3.10 9.30 -14.07
CA ARG A 19 -1.96 8.46 -14.49
C ARG A 19 -2.03 7.08 -13.87
N LYS A 20 -1.54 6.09 -14.62
CA LYS A 20 -1.48 4.67 -14.20
C LYS A 20 -0.08 4.22 -13.78
N GLU A 21 0.93 5.03 -14.08
CA GLU A 21 2.34 4.69 -13.92
C GLU A 21 3.07 5.82 -13.19
N LEU A 22 4.10 5.45 -12.43
CA LEU A 22 5.00 6.39 -11.77
C LEU A 22 6.02 6.93 -12.78
N GLU A 23 6.41 8.19 -12.59
CA GLU A 23 7.50 8.77 -13.37
C GLU A 23 8.80 8.00 -13.09
N PRO A 24 9.60 7.65 -14.12
CA PRO A 24 10.81 6.84 -13.94
C PRO A 24 11.82 7.42 -12.94
N GLU A 25 11.85 8.74 -12.77
CA GLU A 25 12.70 9.45 -11.81
C GLU A 25 12.44 9.01 -10.36
N VAL A 26 11.20 8.63 -10.03
CA VAL A 26 10.83 8.14 -8.69
C VAL A 26 11.65 6.91 -8.31
N PHE A 27 11.89 6.00 -9.27
CA PHE A 27 12.67 4.79 -9.02
C PHE A 27 14.13 5.11 -8.73
N SER A 28 14.73 6.03 -9.48
CA SER A 28 16.10 6.51 -9.24
C SER A 28 16.25 7.16 -7.86
N LEU A 29 15.24 7.93 -7.44
CA LEU A 29 15.22 8.53 -6.11
C LEU A 29 15.14 7.47 -5.00
N ILE A 30 14.29 6.45 -5.17
CA ILE A 30 14.16 5.35 -4.20
C ILE A 30 15.48 4.56 -4.06
N GLU A 31 16.17 4.28 -5.16
CA GLU A 31 17.50 3.66 -5.10
C GLU A 31 18.53 4.55 -4.38
N GLY A 32 18.49 5.87 -4.63
CA GLY A 32 19.34 6.83 -3.92
C GLY A 32 19.07 6.90 -2.42
N LEU A 33 17.81 6.75 -2.00
CA LEU A 33 17.42 6.63 -0.59
C LEU A 33 17.94 5.31 0.00
N ALA A 34 17.76 4.19 -0.71
CA ALA A 34 18.19 2.88 -0.27
C ALA A 34 19.73 2.82 -0.08
N ALA A 35 20.50 3.43 -0.98
CA ALA A 35 21.95 3.54 -0.87
C ALA A 35 22.42 4.31 0.39
N GLN A 36 21.58 5.20 0.92
CA GLN A 36 21.81 5.93 2.17
C GLN A 36 21.25 5.20 3.40
N GLY A 37 20.69 3.99 3.23
CA GLY A 37 20.04 3.24 4.31
C GLY A 37 18.70 3.84 4.74
N ILE A 38 18.03 4.58 3.87
CA ILE A 38 16.69 5.13 4.10
C ILE A 38 15.67 4.22 3.42
N LEU A 39 14.75 3.66 4.21
CA LEU A 39 13.69 2.81 3.69
C LEU A 39 12.57 3.66 3.08
N PHE A 40 12.16 3.36 1.85
CA PHE A 40 10.96 3.94 1.27
C PHE A 40 9.75 3.03 1.51
N CYS A 41 8.61 3.63 1.82
CA CYS A 41 7.38 2.92 2.06
C CYS A 41 6.18 3.59 1.38
N PRO A 42 5.75 3.12 0.20
CA PRO A 42 4.46 3.52 -0.32
C PRO A 42 3.34 3.07 0.63
N ALA A 43 2.53 4.03 1.05
CA ALA A 43 1.32 3.85 1.83
C ALA A 43 0.11 4.11 0.93
N SER A 44 -0.80 3.15 0.81
CA SER A 44 -1.94 3.28 -0.10
C SER A 44 -3.12 2.42 0.34
N GLY A 45 -4.32 2.81 -0.09
CA GLY A 45 -5.51 1.97 -0.04
C GLY A 45 -5.47 0.77 -1.00
N ARG A 46 -4.50 0.73 -1.92
CA ARG A 46 -4.36 -0.37 -2.89
C ARG A 46 -3.96 -1.68 -2.22
N GLN A 47 -4.34 -2.78 -2.88
CA GLN A 47 -3.90 -4.14 -2.54
C GLN A 47 -2.40 -4.32 -2.79
N TYR A 48 -1.78 -5.25 -2.04
CA TYR A 48 -0.34 -5.53 -2.14
C TYR A 48 0.14 -5.83 -3.56
N THR A 49 -0.56 -6.72 -4.28
CA THR A 49 -0.18 -7.11 -5.64
C THR A 49 -0.17 -5.93 -6.61
N SER A 50 -1.20 -5.09 -6.56
CA SER A 50 -1.31 -3.89 -7.40
C SER A 50 -0.23 -2.87 -7.05
N LEU A 51 -0.01 -2.62 -5.76
CA LEU A 51 0.98 -1.65 -5.29
C LEU A 51 2.42 -2.11 -5.60
N ARG A 52 2.73 -3.39 -5.36
CA ARG A 52 4.04 -3.98 -5.68
C ARG A 52 4.33 -3.90 -7.17
N ALA A 53 3.34 -4.16 -8.03
CA ALA A 53 3.50 -4.09 -9.48
C ALA A 53 3.85 -2.65 -9.94
N LEU A 54 3.25 -1.63 -9.33
CA LEU A 54 3.54 -0.23 -9.66
C LEU A 54 4.99 0.17 -9.33
N PHE A 55 5.56 -0.45 -8.29
CA PHE A 55 6.95 -0.24 -7.86
C PHE A 55 7.90 -1.37 -8.32
N ALA A 56 7.51 -2.20 -9.30
CA ALA A 56 8.27 -3.38 -9.69
C ALA A 56 9.78 -3.17 -9.88
N PRO A 57 10.28 -2.05 -10.47
CA PRO A 57 11.72 -1.82 -10.63
C PRO A 57 12.51 -1.72 -9.32
N VAL A 58 11.86 -1.33 -8.22
CA VAL A 58 12.51 -1.04 -6.92
C VAL A 58 11.82 -1.75 -5.75
N ALA A 59 10.97 -2.73 -6.02
CA ALA A 59 10.09 -3.30 -5.01
C ALA A 59 10.86 -3.95 -3.83
N GLU A 60 12.02 -4.56 -4.10
CA GLU A 60 12.90 -5.13 -3.09
C GLU A 60 13.57 -4.09 -2.17
N ARG A 61 13.48 -2.80 -2.53
CA ARG A 61 13.98 -1.67 -1.73
C ARG A 61 12.90 -1.07 -0.84
N CYS A 62 11.66 -1.55 -0.93
CA CYS A 62 10.49 -0.95 -0.28
C CYS A 62 9.90 -1.85 0.81
N ALA A 63 9.22 -1.22 1.77
CA ALA A 63 8.16 -1.86 2.54
C ALA A 63 6.80 -1.34 2.04
N PHE A 64 5.76 -2.16 2.04
CA PHE A 64 4.48 -1.80 1.44
C PHE A 64 3.39 -1.76 2.51
N LEU A 65 2.85 -0.56 2.76
CA LEU A 65 1.69 -0.37 3.64
C LEU A 65 0.43 -0.31 2.76
N CYS A 66 -0.36 -1.37 2.81
CA CYS A 66 -1.48 -1.59 1.88
C CYS A 66 -2.82 -1.55 2.63
N GLU A 67 -3.92 -1.55 1.86
CA GLU A 67 -5.29 -1.66 2.39
C GLU A 67 -5.58 -0.61 3.48
N ASN A 68 -5.15 0.64 3.26
CA ASN A 68 -5.27 1.74 4.22
C ASN A 68 -4.63 1.44 5.59
N GLY A 69 -3.52 0.69 5.59
CA GLY A 69 -2.81 0.28 6.79
C GLY A 69 -3.29 -1.04 7.39
N GLY A 70 -4.20 -1.75 6.71
CA GLY A 70 -4.67 -3.07 7.14
C GLY A 70 -3.59 -4.16 7.06
N VAL A 71 -2.59 -4.01 6.18
CA VAL A 71 -1.50 -4.98 6.03
C VAL A 71 -0.18 -4.32 5.64
N LEU A 72 0.92 -4.87 6.16
CA LEU A 72 2.29 -4.44 5.91
C LEU A 72 3.11 -5.61 5.34
N TYR A 73 3.73 -5.39 4.18
CA TYR A 73 4.60 -6.35 3.53
C TYR A 73 6.05 -5.83 3.44
N LYS A 74 7.00 -6.74 3.57
CA LYS A 74 8.42 -6.49 3.25
C LYS A 74 9.04 -7.81 2.76
N ASP A 75 9.85 -7.75 1.71
CA ASP A 75 10.51 -8.92 1.11
C ASP A 75 9.49 -10.06 0.84
N GLU A 76 8.36 -9.67 0.24
CA GLU A 76 7.20 -10.54 -0.08
C GLU A 76 6.54 -11.25 1.12
N THR A 77 6.94 -10.90 2.33
CA THR A 77 6.43 -11.46 3.57
C THR A 77 5.48 -10.48 4.24
N CYS A 78 4.31 -10.98 4.67
CA CYS A 78 3.40 -10.21 5.51
C CYS A 78 3.99 -10.10 6.92
N ILE A 79 4.47 -8.91 7.29
CA ILE A 79 5.12 -8.65 8.58
C ILE A 79 4.19 -7.97 9.59
N GLY A 80 3.01 -7.52 9.16
CA GLY A 80 2.01 -6.92 10.03
C GLY A 80 0.62 -6.94 9.41
N LYS A 81 -0.40 -7.11 10.25
CA LYS A 81 -1.80 -7.06 9.84
C LYS A 81 -2.66 -6.50 10.99
N THR A 82 -3.65 -5.71 10.62
CA THR A 82 -4.66 -5.16 11.53
C THR A 82 -6.04 -5.65 11.05
N PRO A 83 -6.38 -6.92 11.29
CA PRO A 83 -7.62 -7.49 10.79
C PRO A 83 -8.82 -6.93 11.56
N MET A 84 -9.92 -6.77 10.84
CA MET A 84 -11.22 -6.54 11.47
C MET A 84 -11.62 -7.77 12.31
N PRO A 85 -12.18 -7.60 13.53
CA PRO A 85 -12.77 -8.69 14.27
C PRO A 85 -13.82 -9.41 13.43
N ARG A 86 -13.78 -10.74 13.40
CA ARG A 86 -14.67 -11.55 12.56
C ARG A 86 -16.15 -11.20 12.76
N GLN A 87 -16.57 -11.04 14.00
CA GLN A 87 -17.95 -10.70 14.34
C GLN A 87 -18.40 -9.39 13.68
N LEU A 88 -17.58 -8.34 13.76
CA LEU A 88 -17.88 -7.05 13.12
C LEU A 88 -17.97 -7.18 11.59
N ALA A 89 -17.09 -7.97 10.98
CA ALA A 89 -17.14 -8.23 9.54
C ALA A 89 -18.43 -8.96 9.13
N GLU A 90 -18.88 -9.93 9.91
CA GLU A 90 -20.14 -10.65 9.68
C GLU A 90 -21.37 -9.76 9.88
N GLU A 91 -21.35 -8.86 10.86
CA GLU A 91 -22.40 -7.86 11.10
C GLU A 91 -22.53 -6.90 9.92
N ILE A 92 -21.41 -6.37 9.41
CA ILE A 92 -21.39 -5.51 8.22
C ILE A 92 -21.90 -6.27 6.98
N ALA A 93 -21.45 -7.50 6.76
CA ALA A 93 -21.88 -8.30 5.62
C ALA A 93 -23.40 -8.58 5.67
N ARG A 94 -23.95 -8.85 6.86
CA ARG A 94 -25.38 -9.06 7.06
C ARG A 94 -26.18 -7.77 6.82
N ASP A 95 -25.73 -6.64 7.37
CA ASP A 95 -26.39 -5.35 7.18
C ASP A 95 -26.41 -4.95 5.70
N MET A 96 -25.33 -5.20 4.96
CA MET A 96 -25.29 -5.00 3.52
C MET A 96 -26.30 -5.89 2.79
N TRP A 97 -26.37 -7.19 3.13
CA TRP A 97 -27.29 -8.14 2.51
C TRP A 97 -28.76 -7.78 2.74
N GLU A 98 -29.12 -7.41 3.98
CA GLU A 98 -30.50 -7.05 4.37
C GLU A 98 -30.96 -5.73 3.76
N ARG A 99 -30.03 -4.81 3.46
CA ARG A 99 -30.34 -3.47 2.89
C ARG A 99 -30.17 -3.38 1.37
N SER A 100 -29.49 -4.32 0.74
CA SER A 100 -29.64 -4.53 -0.69
C SER A 100 -31.02 -5.13 -0.95
N ASP A 101 -31.76 -4.64 -1.95
CA ASP A 101 -33.14 -5.05 -2.28
C ASP A 101 -33.29 -6.52 -2.77
N GLY A 102 -32.50 -7.45 -2.24
CA GLY A 102 -32.53 -8.87 -2.59
C GLY A 102 -32.04 -9.20 -3.99
N GLN A 103 -31.34 -8.29 -4.69
CA GLN A 103 -30.83 -8.49 -6.05
C GLN A 103 -29.39 -9.02 -6.08
N GLY A 104 -29.11 -10.04 -5.26
CA GLY A 104 -27.87 -10.83 -5.34
C GLY A 104 -27.93 -11.87 -6.44
#